data_AF-A0A8E2KUT9-F1
#
_entry.id   AF-A0A8E2KUT9-F1
#
_cell.length_a   1.000
_cell.length_b   1.000
_cell.length_c   1.000
_cell.angle_alpha   90.00
_cell.angle_beta   90.00
_cell.angle_gamma   90.00
#
_symmetry.space_group_name_H-M   'P 1'
#
loop_
_entity.id
_entity.type
_entity.pdbx_description
1 polymer ?
#
loop_
_entity_poly.entity_id
_entity_poly.type
_entity_poly.pdbx_seq_one_letter_code
_entity_poly.pdbx_strand_id
1 'polypeptide(L)' 'MSLNGKRDHFELSDLIQFGVFCDLKPKKAKGIIREMHLQIGKWSTFAEKAGVPEKTAQAIYRAMRRKIIIPV' A
#
# COMPACT_ATOMS: atom_id res chain seq x y z
N MET A 1 13.11 -9.04 2.77
CA MET A 1 12.27 -9.21 3.98
C MET A 1 10.97 -9.90 3.60
N SER A 2 10.46 -10.79 4.45
CA SER A 2 9.19 -11.51 4.26
C SER A 2 8.14 -11.05 5.27
N LEU A 3 6.87 -11.05 4.88
CA LEU A 3 5.71 -10.81 5.73
C LEU A 3 5.00 -12.14 5.96
N ASN A 4 4.95 -12.65 7.20
CA ASN A 4 4.38 -13.96 7.50
C ASN A 4 4.93 -15.10 6.61
N GLY A 5 6.25 -15.11 6.38
CA GLY A 5 6.90 -16.09 5.49
C GLY A 5 6.69 -15.86 3.99
N LYS A 6 5.90 -14.86 3.59
CA LYS A 6 5.62 -14.52 2.20
C LYS A 6 6.47 -13.34 1.74
N ARG A 7 7.14 -13.48 0.59
CA ARG A 7 7.80 -12.35 -0.09
C ARG A 7 6.85 -11.66 -1.07
N ASP A 8 6.02 -12.46 -1.72
CA ASP A 8 5.08 -12.06 -2.77
C ASP A 8 3.70 -12.64 -2.45
N HIS A 9 2.64 -12.14 -3.12
CA HIS A 9 1.26 -12.61 -2.93
C HIS A 9 0.74 -12.59 -1.48
N PHE A 10 1.27 -11.70 -0.63
CA PHE A 10 0.68 -11.44 0.67
C PHE A 10 -0.63 -10.66 0.52
N GLU A 11 -1.55 -10.90 1.44
CA GLU A 11 -2.90 -10.36 1.42
C GLU A 11 -3.10 -9.31 2.52
N LEU A 12 -4.29 -8.72 2.57
CA LEU A 12 -4.65 -7.77 3.63
C LEU A 12 -4.53 -8.40 5.03
N SER A 13 -4.87 -9.68 5.16
CA SER A 13 -4.76 -10.42 6.42
C SER A 13 -3.31 -10.47 6.92
N ASP A 14 -2.34 -10.63 6.02
CA ASP A 14 -0.92 -10.63 6.37
C ASP A 14 -0.48 -9.26 6.91
N LEU A 15 -0.94 -8.18 6.26
CA LEU A 15 -0.65 -6.81 6.70
C LEU A 15 -1.30 -6.48 8.06
N ILE A 16 -2.51 -6.98 8.31
CA ILE A 16 -3.19 -6.81 9.59
C ILE A 16 -2.46 -7.58 10.70
N GLN A 17 -2.05 -8.82 10.44
CA GLN A 17 -1.27 -9.62 11.40
C GLN A 17 0.05 -8.95 11.73
N PHE A 18 0.74 -8.39 10.73
CA PHE A 18 1.95 -7.62 10.97
C PHE A 18 1.68 -6.36 11.82
N GLY A 19 0.57 -5.67 11.58
CA GLY A 19 0.15 -4.56 12.45
C GLY A 19 -0.05 -5.01 13.90
N VAL A 20 -0.67 -6.16 14.14
CA VAL A 20 -0.83 -6.74 15.48
C VAL A 20 0.51 -7.09 16.11
N PHE A 21 1.45 -7.66 15.35
CA PHE A 21 2.82 -7.91 15.79
C PHE A 21 3.53 -6.60 16.22
N CYS A 22 3.19 -5.47 15.61
CA CYS A 22 3.67 -4.14 15.98
C CYS A 22 2.81 -3.44 17.06
N ASP A 23 2.06 -4.19 17.88
CA ASP A 23 1.17 -3.69 18.94
C ASP A 23 0.03 -2.76 18.47
N LEU A 24 -0.38 -2.86 17.20
CA LEU A 24 -1.55 -2.15 16.69
C LEU A 24 -2.81 -3.02 16.82
N LYS A 25 -3.88 -2.44 17.36
CA LYS A 25 -5.22 -3.05 17.25
C LYS A 25 -5.56 -3.31 15.77
N PRO A 26 -6.21 -4.44 15.42
CA PRO A 26 -6.55 -4.77 14.02
C PRO A 26 -7.27 -3.65 13.27
N LYS A 27 -8.20 -2.95 13.95
CA LYS A 27 -8.93 -1.80 13.40
C LYS A 27 -7.99 -0.64 13.02
N LYS A 28 -6.97 -0.37 13.84
CA LYS A 28 -5.97 0.68 13.59
C LYS A 28 -5.07 0.28 12.42
N ALA A 29 -4.59 -0.96 12.39
CA ALA A 29 -3.81 -1.49 11.26
C ALA A 29 -4.59 -1.38 9.93
N LYS A 30 -5.85 -1.83 9.91
CA LYS A 30 -6.73 -1.70 8.73
C LYS A 30 -6.94 -0.24 8.33
N GLY A 31 -7.08 0.67 9.30
CA GLY A 31 -7.20 2.10 9.07
C GLY A 31 -5.99 2.69 8.34
N ILE A 32 -4.78 2.41 8.82
CA ILE A 32 -3.52 2.86 8.21
C ILE A 32 -3.39 2.31 6.78
N ILE A 33 -3.65 1.01 6.58
CA ILE A 33 -3.56 0.37 5.26
C ILE A 33 -4.54 1.03 4.27
N ARG A 34 -5.77 1.33 4.73
CA ARG A 34 -6.78 2.03 3.93
C ARG A 34 -6.34 3.45 3.57
N GLU A 35 -5.81 4.21 4.52
CA GLU A 35 -5.29 5.54 4.28
C GLU A 35 -4.15 5.53 3.24
N MET A 36 -3.18 4.62 3.40
CA MET A 36 -2.09 4.45 2.43
C MET A 36 -2.61 4.14 1.03
N HIS A 37 -3.60 3.25 0.91
CA HIS A 37 -4.21 2.92 -0.39
C HIS A 37 -4.85 4.15 -1.05
N LEU A 38 -5.58 4.98 -0.28
CA LEU A 38 -6.17 6.21 -0.78
C LEU A 38 -5.12 7.23 -1.24
N GLN A 39 -4.02 7.39 -0.48
CA GLN A 39 -2.96 8.32 -0.87
C GLN A 39 -2.18 7.83 -2.09
N ILE A 40 -1.90 6.53 -2.19
CA ILE A 40 -1.27 5.93 -3.37
C ILE A 40 -2.15 6.13 -4.62
N GLY A 41 -3.48 6.14 -4.48
CA GLY A 41 -4.41 6.49 -5.56
C GLY A 41 -4.21 7.90 -6.13
N LYS A 42 -3.64 8.82 -5.34
CA LYS A 42 -3.32 10.20 -5.74
C LYS A 42 -1.90 10.36 -6.28
N TRP A 43 -1.18 9.26 -6.49
CA TRP A 43 0.22 9.28 -6.94
C TRP A 43 0.47 10.21 -8.13
N SER A 44 -0.37 10.18 -9.17
CA SER A 44 -0.20 11.02 -10.35
C SER A 44 -0.18 12.51 -10.00
N THR A 45 -1.08 12.97 -9.11
CA THR A 45 -1.13 14.37 -8.66
C THR A 45 0.13 14.75 -7.86
N PHE A 46 0.67 13.85 -7.05
CA PHE A 46 1.90 14.12 -6.30
C PHE A 46 3.13 14.12 -7.21
N ALA A 47 3.20 13.20 -8.16
CA ALA A 47 4.27 13.08 -9.13
C ALA A 47 4.35 14.33 -10.03
N GLU A 48 3.20 14.82 -10.51
CA GLU A 48 3.09 16.06 -11.28
C GLU A 48 3.64 17.26 -10.48
N LYS A 49 3.16 17.44 -9.23
CA LYS A 49 3.63 18.53 -8.36
C LYS A 49 5.12 18.48 -8.05
N ALA A 50 5.70 17.29 -8.01
CA ALA A 50 7.13 17.07 -7.78
C ALA A 50 7.97 17.20 -9.07
N GLY A 51 7.36 17.47 -10.23
CA GLY A 51 8.06 17.57 -11.51
C GLY A 51 8.57 16.22 -12.04
N VAL A 52 7.98 15.11 -11.60
CA VAL A 52 8.35 13.78 -12.11
C VAL A 52 7.87 13.65 -13.56
N PRO A 53 8.74 13.27 -14.51
CA PRO A 53 8.33 13.07 -15.90
C PRO A 53 7.20 12.04 -16.00
N GLU A 54 6.17 12.34 -16.79
CA GLU A 54 4.94 11.53 -16.87
C GLU A 54 5.22 10.04 -17.18
N LYS A 55 6.16 9.76 -18.10
CA LYS A 55 6.56 8.39 -18.42
C LYS A 55 7.10 7.64 -17.19
N THR A 56 7.88 8.31 -16.35
CA THR A 56 8.43 7.77 -15.11
C THR A 56 7.33 7.61 -14.06
N ALA A 57 6.45 8.61 -13.92
CA ALA A 57 5.31 8.55 -13.00
C ALA A 57 4.40 7.35 -13.31
N GLN A 58 4.07 7.13 -14.59
CA GLN A 58 3.27 5.98 -15.02
C GLN A 58 3.99 4.65 -14.80
N ALA A 59 5.29 4.56 -15.09
CA ALA A 59 6.07 3.35 -14.86
C ALA A 59 6.04 2.94 -13.37
N ILE A 60 6.26 3.90 -12.47
CA ILE A 60 6.17 3.70 -11.02
C ILE A 60 4.75 3.25 -10.61
N TYR A 61 3.72 3.95 -11.11
CA TYR A 61 2.32 3.65 -10.76
C TYR A 61 1.89 2.22 -11.16
N ARG A 62 2.43 1.71 -12.27
CA ARG A 62 2.20 0.33 -12.76
C ARG A 62 2.96 -0.71 -11.94
N ALA A 63 4.14 -0.35 -11.41
CA ALA A 63 4.94 -1.24 -10.58
C ALA A 63 4.39 -1.38 -9.14
N MET A 64 3.57 -0.44 -8.68
CA MET A 64 2.95 -0.50 -7.35
C MET A 64 1.95 -1.67 -7.24
N ARG A 65 2.07 -2.46 -6.16
CA ARG A 65 1.19 -3.59 -5.84
C ARG A 65 -0.14 -3.13 -5.21
N ARG A 66 -0.97 -2.47 -6.02
CA ARG A 66 -2.22 -1.82 -5.57
C ARG A 66 -3.44 -2.75 -5.48
N LYS A 67 -3.31 -4.03 -5.87
CA LYS A 67 -4.41 -5.00 -5.94
C LYS A 67 -4.82 -5.63 -4.60
N ILE A 68 -4.19 -5.23 -3.49
CA ILE A 68 -4.61 -5.70 -2.16
C ILE A 68 -6.01 -5.16 -1.90
N ILE A 69 -7.00 -6.04 -1.93
CA ILE A 69 -8.41 -5.68 -1.80
C ILE A 69 -8.65 -5.25 -0.36
N ILE A 70 -9.12 -4.03 -0.18
CA ILE A 70 -9.59 -3.53 1.11
C ILE A 70 -11.12 -3.54 1.02
N PRO A 71 -11.83 -4.43 1.74
CA PRO A 71 -13.28 -4.41 1.77
C PRO A 71 -13.75 -3.05 2.26
N VAL A 72 -14.75 -2.49 1.56
CA VAL A 72 -15.41 -1.22 1.90
C VAL A 72 -15.96 -1.29 3.32
#